data_AF-A0A938GIC9-F1
#
_entry.id   AF-A0A938GIC9-F1
#
_cell.length_a   1.000
_cell.length_b   1.000
_cell.length_c   1.000
_cell.angle_alpha   90.00
_cell.angle_beta   90.00
_cell.angle_gamma   90.00
#
_symmetry.space_group_name_H-M   'P 1'
#
loop_
_entity.id
_entity.type
_entity.pdbx_description
1 polymer ?
#
loop_
_entity_poly.entity_id
_entity_poly.type
_entity_poly.pdbx_seq_one_letter_code
_entity_poly.pdbx_strand_id
1 'polypeptide(L)'
;MMNRGDRREAIFHDDRDRELFVATLAEACGRAGWQVQAFCLMGNHFRLVLETPQGNLVAGMKFFLGTYTARLNRRHKLFGHLFSGRYKALMVDASSSSG
;
A
#
# COMPACT_ATOMS: atom_id res chain seq x y z
N MET A 1 5.37 0.16 6.91
CA MET A 1 5.24 -0.96 5.92
C MET A 1 6.19 -0.72 4.74
N MET A 2 6.78 -1.77 4.16
CA MET A 2 7.54 -1.73 2.89
C MET A 2 7.02 -2.79 1.91
N ASN A 3 6.75 -2.41 0.65
CA ASN A 3 6.41 -3.34 -0.43
C ASN A 3 7.20 -2.97 -1.70
N ARG A 4 7.83 -3.94 -2.34
CA ARG A 4 8.67 -3.78 -3.54
C ARG A 4 7.96 -4.44 -4.73
N GLY A 5 8.04 -3.84 -5.91
CA GLY A 5 7.61 -4.48 -7.16
C GLY A 5 8.39 -5.78 -7.38
N ASP A 6 7.72 -6.81 -7.92
CA ASP A 6 8.42 -8.02 -8.30
C ASP A 6 9.46 -7.71 -9.38
N ARG A 7 10.60 -8.40 -9.38
CA ARG A 7 11.69 -8.23 -10.39
C ARG A 7 12.30 -6.82 -10.56
N ARG A 8 12.18 -5.92 -9.56
CA ARG A 8 12.60 -4.49 -9.65
C ARG A 8 11.78 -3.68 -10.65
N GLU A 9 10.63 -4.16 -11.09
CA GLU A 9 9.76 -3.42 -12.00
C GLU A 9 9.24 -2.15 -11.34
N ALA A 10 9.01 -1.13 -12.17
CA ALA A 10 8.42 0.12 -11.73
C ALA A 10 6.98 -0.17 -11.28
N ILE A 11 6.66 0.20 -10.03
CA ILE A 11 5.28 0.16 -9.53
C ILE A 11 4.55 1.48 -9.83
N PHE A 12 5.28 2.49 -10.30
CA PHE A 12 4.78 3.74 -10.86
C PHE A 12 5.55 4.04 -12.15
N HIS A 13 4.87 4.07 -13.29
CA HIS A 13 5.46 4.44 -14.59
C HIS A 13 5.41 5.95 -14.82
N ASP A 14 4.40 6.61 -14.25
CA ASP A 14 4.18 8.06 -14.32
C ASP A 14 3.52 8.59 -13.04
N ASP A 15 3.29 9.90 -12.97
CA ASP A 15 2.64 10.52 -11.80
C ASP A 15 1.16 10.15 -11.69
N ARG A 16 0.52 9.74 -12.79
CA ARG A 16 -0.87 9.27 -12.77
C ARG A 16 -1.01 7.95 -12.03
N ASP A 17 0.00 7.09 -12.09
CA ASP A 17 0.06 5.87 -11.29
C ASP A 17 0.20 6.20 -9.78
N ARG A 18 0.93 7.26 -9.43
CA ARG A 18 1.04 7.73 -8.04
C ARG A 18 -0.29 8.27 -7.52
N GLU A 19 -0.99 9.07 -8.33
CA GLU A 19 -2.34 9.55 -8.00
C GLU A 19 -3.32 8.39 -7.83
N LEU A 20 -3.28 7.41 -8.74
CA LEU A 20 -4.09 6.20 -8.69
C LEU A 20 -3.81 5.39 -7.41
N PHE A 21 -2.56 5.31 -6.99
CA PHE A 21 -2.16 4.66 -5.74
C PHE A 21 -2.74 5.38 -4.52
N VAL A 22 -2.59 6.71 -4.44
CA VAL A 22 -3.12 7.52 -3.33
C VAL A 22 -4.65 7.43 -3.27
N ALA A 23 -5.34 7.50 -4.42
CA ALA A 23 -6.79 7.35 -4.48
C ALA A 23 -7.23 5.95 -4.01
N THR A 24 -6.52 4.90 -4.40
CA THR A 24 -6.81 3.52 -3.97
C THR A 24 -6.51 3.32 -2.47
N LEU A 25 -5.49 4.00 -1.95
CA LEU A 25 -5.16 3.99 -0.52
C LEU A 25 -6.26 4.68 0.29
N ALA A 26 -6.75 5.83 -0.16
CA ALA A 26 -7.85 6.54 0.48
C ALA A 26 -9.13 5.69 0.55
N GLU A 27 -9.45 4.96 -0.53
CA GLU A 27 -10.56 4.00 -0.55
C GLU A 27 -10.37 2.88 0.46
N ALA A 28 -9.15 2.31 0.54
CA ALA A 28 -8.84 1.29 1.53
C ALA A 28 -8.95 1.82 2.97
N CYS A 29 -8.48 3.04 3.23
CA CYS A 29 -8.60 3.71 4.53
C CYS A 29 -10.06 3.92 4.93
N GLY A 30 -10.91 4.40 4.03
CA GLY A 30 -12.34 4.59 4.30
C GLY A 30 -13.05 3.27 4.61
N ARG A 31 -12.68 2.18 3.92
CA ARG A 31 -13.26 0.85 4.14
C ARG A 31 -12.79 0.17 5.42
N ALA A 32 -11.52 0.36 5.78
CA ALA A 32 -10.89 -0.33 6.89
C ALA A 32 -10.80 0.53 8.17
N GLY A 33 -11.21 1.80 8.11
CA GLY A 33 -11.07 2.74 9.23
C GLY A 33 -9.61 3.04 9.57
N TRP A 34 -8.70 3.00 8.59
CA TRP A 34 -7.29 3.29 8.81
C TRP A 34 -7.00 4.78 8.79
N GLN A 35 -6.00 5.20 9.54
CA GLN A 35 -5.44 6.54 9.46
C GLN A 35 -4.04 6.47 8.86
N VAL A 36 -3.76 7.32 7.87
CA VAL A 36 -2.43 7.44 7.25
C VAL A 36 -1.67 8.55 7.95
N GLN A 37 -0.61 8.21 8.66
CA GLN A 37 0.24 9.19 9.35
C GLN A 37 1.31 9.74 8.41
N ALA A 38 1.87 8.89 7.54
CA ALA A 38 2.85 9.28 6.54
C ALA A 38 2.92 8.26 5.40
N PHE A 39 3.33 8.71 4.21
CA PHE A 39 3.65 7.82 3.10
C PHE A 39 4.81 8.36 2.25
N CYS A 40 5.51 7.45 1.56
CA CYS A 40 6.56 7.78 0.60
C CYS A 40 6.45 6.86 -0.62
N LEU A 41 6.45 7.45 -1.82
CA LEU A 41 6.28 6.74 -3.09
C LEU A 41 7.57 6.82 -3.92
N MET A 42 8.25 5.70 -4.10
CA MET A 42 9.45 5.57 -4.94
C MET A 42 9.12 4.71 -6.16
N GLY A 43 9.85 4.86 -7.27
CA GLY A 43 9.50 4.23 -8.54
C GLY A 43 9.25 2.72 -8.48
N ASN A 44 9.94 1.99 -7.59
CA ASN A 44 9.84 0.53 -7.45
C ASN A 44 9.36 0.05 -6.06
N HIS A 45 9.05 0.96 -5.13
CA HIS A 45 8.56 0.59 -3.81
C HIS A 45 7.87 1.75 -3.09
N PHE A 46 7.06 1.45 -2.09
CA PHE A 46 6.44 2.46 -1.24
C PHE A 46 6.63 2.16 0.24
N ARG A 47 6.47 3.19 1.06
CA ARG A 47 6.38 3.08 2.52
C ARG A 47 5.10 3.73 3.03
N LEU A 48 4.41 3.04 3.94
CA LEU A 48 3.24 3.56 4.65
C LEU A 48 3.45 3.48 6.16
N VAL A 49 3.04 4.53 6.86
CA VAL A 49 2.83 4.56 8.31
C VAL A 49 1.33 4.67 8.52
N LEU A 50 0.74 3.61 9.07
CA LEU A 50 -0.70 3.44 9.22
C LEU A 50 -1.03 3.14 10.67
N GLU A 51 -2.13 3.70 11.13
CA GLU A 51 -2.82 3.26 12.34
C GLU A 51 -4.01 2.40 11.95
N THR A 52 -4.16 1.24 12.62
CA THR A 52 -5.22 0.26 12.32
C THR A 52 -6.05 -0.05 13.57
N PRO A 53 -7.02 0.80 13.95
CA PRO A 53 -7.76 0.68 15.20
C PRO A 53 -8.50 -0.66 15.36
N GLN A 54 -8.86 -1.31 14.25
CA GLN A 54 -9.67 -2.52 14.24
C GLN A 54 -8.85 -3.81 13.99
N GLY A 55 -7.51 -3.73 13.99
CA GLY A 55 -6.65 -4.92 13.77
C GLY A 55 -6.79 -5.58 12.38
N ASN A 56 -7.37 -4.88 11.42
CA ASN A 56 -7.79 -5.40 10.11
C ASN A 56 -6.75 -5.18 8.99
N LEU A 57 -5.46 -5.03 9.35
CA LEU A 57 -4.38 -4.71 8.42
C LEU A 57 -4.32 -5.68 7.24
N VAL A 58 -4.37 -6.99 7.49
CA VAL A 58 -4.24 -8.02 6.45
C VAL A 58 -5.37 -7.92 5.42
N ALA A 59 -6.61 -7.78 5.89
CA ALA A 59 -7.78 -7.70 5.02
C ALA A 59 -7.77 -6.41 4.17
N GLY A 60 -7.48 -5.26 4.78
CA GLY A 60 -7.39 -4.00 4.05
C GLY A 60 -6.22 -3.98 3.05
N MET A 61 -5.09 -4.62 3.39
CA MET A 61 -3.92 -4.68 2.49
C MET A 61 -4.20 -5.57 1.29
N LYS A 62 -4.92 -6.68 1.47
CA LYS A 62 -5.37 -7.54 0.37
C LYS A 62 -6.25 -6.75 -0.59
N PHE A 63 -7.20 -5.98 -0.08
CA PHE A 63 -8.03 -5.12 -0.91
C PHE A 63 -7.21 -4.04 -1.64
N PHE A 64 -6.40 -3.29 -0.89
CA PHE A 64 -5.60 -2.18 -1.41
C PHE A 64 -4.66 -2.62 -2.53
N LEU A 65 -3.80 -3.62 -2.28
CA LEU A 65 -2.80 -4.06 -3.25
C LEU A 65 -3.42 -4.74 -4.46
N GLY A 66 -4.47 -5.55 -4.25
CA GLY A 66 -5.19 -6.20 -5.34
C GLY A 66 -5.86 -5.19 -6.27
N THR A 67 -6.53 -4.19 -5.69
CA THR A 67 -7.22 -3.14 -6.45
C THR A 67 -6.23 -2.27 -7.21
N TYR A 68 -5.14 -1.84 -6.57
CA TYR A 68 -4.11 -1.06 -7.24
C TYR A 68 -3.46 -1.84 -8.39
N THR A 69 -3.10 -3.11 -8.16
CA THR A 69 -2.53 -3.99 -9.20
C THR A 69 -3.47 -4.11 -10.40
N ALA A 70 -4.77 -4.35 -10.17
CA ALA A 70 -5.75 -4.46 -11.24
C ALA A 70 -5.90 -3.16 -12.03
N ARG A 71 -5.93 -2.01 -11.35
CA ARG A 71 -6.05 -0.68 -12.00
C ARG A 71 -4.80 -0.36 -12.82
N LEU A 72 -3.61 -0.62 -12.29
CA LEU A 72 -2.34 -0.42 -12.98
C LEU A 72 -2.24 -1.31 -14.22
N ASN A 73 -2.51 -2.61 -14.06
CA ASN A 73 -2.51 -3.57 -15.16
C ASN A 73 -3.47 -3.16 -16.28
N ARG A 74 -4.68 -2.69 -15.93
CA ARG A 74 -5.65 -2.19 -16.91
C ARG A 74 -5.14 -0.97 -17.66
N ARG A 75 -4.50 -0.01 -16.97
CA ARG A 75 -3.97 1.23 -17.56
C ARG A 75 -2.83 0.92 -18.54
N HIS A 76 -1.93 0.01 -18.17
CA HIS A 76 -0.71 -0.28 -18.93
C HIS A 76 -0.81 -1.54 -19.80
N LYS A 77 -1.99 -2.18 -19.87
CA LYS A 77 -2.23 -3.45 -20.60
C LYS A 77 -1.27 -4.57 -20.16
N LEU A 78 -0.94 -4.62 -18.88
CA LEU A 78 -0.07 -5.63 -18.27
C LEU A 78 -0.91 -6.78 -17.69
N PHE A 79 -0.26 -7.91 -17.41
CA PHE A 79 -0.87 -9.08 -16.80
C PHE A 79 0.03 -9.63 -15.70
N GLY A 80 -0.58 -10.31 -14.72
CA GLY A 80 0.15 -10.94 -13.61
C GLY A 80 0.23 -10.09 -12.35
N HIS A 81 1.11 -10.51 -11.43
CA HIS A 81 1.24 -9.91 -10.11
C HIS A 81 2.24 -8.75 -10.12
N LEU A 82 1.80 -7.57 -9.69
CA LEU A 82 2.69 -6.42 -9.49
C LEU A 82 3.56 -6.58 -8.22
N PHE A 83 3.01 -7.20 -7.17
CA PHE A 83 3.68 -7.44 -5.90
C PHE A 83 3.80 -8.94 -5.65
N SER A 84 5.00 -9.48 -5.50
CA SER A 84 5.26 -10.93 -5.32
C SER A 84 5.01 -11.49 -3.92
N GLY A 85 4.19 -10.82 -3.12
CA GLY A 85 3.69 -11.39 -1.88
C GLY A 85 4.74 -11.42 -0.78
N ARG A 86 4.91 -10.27 -0.12
CA ARG A 86 5.14 -10.09 1.32
C ARG A 86 5.45 -8.62 1.53
N TYR A 87 4.48 -7.87 2.04
CA TYR A 87 4.80 -6.56 2.61
C TYR A 87 5.49 -6.80 3.96
N LYS A 88 6.51 -6.01 4.28
CA LYS A 88 7.06 -5.97 5.64
C LYS A 88 6.26 -4.94 6.43
N ALA A 89 5.47 -5.39 7.40
CA ALA A 89 4.86 -4.52 8.40
C ALA A 89 5.63 -4.66 9.70
N LEU A 90 6.13 -3.53 10.21
CA LEU A 90 6.58 -3.42 11.58
C LEU A 90 5.39 -2.84 12.35
N MET A 91 4.88 -3.57 13.33
CA MET A 91 3.94 -2.98 14.29
C MET A 91 4.77 -2.08 15.21
N VAL A 92 4.39 -0.80 15.26
CA VAL A 92 4.88 0.12 16.28
C VAL A 92 3.75 0.20 17.29
N ASP A 93 3.94 -0.43 18.44
CA ASP A 93 3.01 -0.29 19.54
C ASP A 93 3.26 1.05 20.23
N ALA A 94 2.20 1.82 20.47
CA ALA A 94 2.27 3.08 21.20
C ALA A 94 2.18 2.81 22.71
N SER A 95 2.96 1.87 23.23
CA SER A 95 3.20 1.78 24.67
C SER A 95 4.33 2.73 25.05
N SER A 96 4.03 4.04 25.04
CA SER A 96 4.80 4.98 25.85
C SER A 96 4.48 4.69 27.31
N SER A 97 5.34 3.89 27.95
CA SER A 97 5.38 3.75 29.40
C SER A 97 5.70 5.12 30.01
N SER A 98 4.66 5.87 30.37
CA SER A 98 4.77 6.97 31.32
C SER A 98 4.75 6.36 32.72
N GLY A 99 5.95 6.11 33.25
CA GLY A 99 6.19 6.02 34.68
C GLY A 99 6.32 7.41 35.30
#